data_AF-A0A0L0CYF3-F1
#
_entry.id   AF-A0A0L0CYF3-F1
#
_cell.length_a   1.000
_cell.length_b   1.000
_cell.length_c   1.000
_cell.angle_alpha   90.00
_cell.angle_beta   90.00
_cell.angle_gamma   90.00
#
_symmetry.space_group_name_H-M   'P 1'
#
loop_
_entity.id
_entity.type
_entity.pdbx_description
1 polymer ?
#
loop_
_entity_poly.entity_id
_entity_poly.type
_entity_poly.pdbx_seq_one_letter_code
_entity_poly.pdbx_strand_id
1 'polypeptide(L)'
;MAITTSDDIEKLKELRKSNPTKAKNFLKKLKKKNAKKIKQNKKNSTLDEIEENTKEETTILNDDTYVEYVEEDIDEALYENFEDVYKKFKLHSKDGIENKEFSEQIQKSYFEDSESDDNDEEDEHRNSMKYKKNISKKTKKLLKRPSVMKLKEFAPKPELVEVWDTTSSDPYFYVWIKCLKNSIPVPQQWCQKRKYLHGKRGIEKIPYRLPPYIQDTKISEIRQAIKEKEEQKSLKQKMRDRVRPKLHTMDIDYQTLHDAFFKYATKPKLVKFAEVYYEGKEFELKKKKI
;
A
#
# COMPACT_ATOMS: atom_id res chain seq x y z
N MET A 1 5.50 -6.70 -33.03
CA MET A 1 6.84 -7.12 -33.50
C MET A 1 7.69 -5.87 -33.75
N ALA A 2 8.99 -5.93 -33.48
CA ALA A 2 9.89 -4.79 -33.50
C ALA A 2 9.87 -4.08 -34.87
N ILE A 3 9.63 -2.75 -34.87
CA ILE A 3 9.82 -1.90 -36.04
C ILE A 3 11.33 -1.89 -36.32
N THR A 4 11.75 -2.73 -37.26
CA THR A 4 13.07 -2.66 -37.91
C THR A 4 12.82 -2.05 -39.26
N THR A 5 13.46 -0.92 -39.56
CA THR A 5 13.36 -0.29 -40.88
C THR A 5 13.89 -1.25 -41.95
N SER A 6 13.43 -1.11 -43.19
CA SER A 6 13.85 -1.99 -44.30
C SER A 6 15.37 -2.11 -44.38
N ASP A 7 16.06 -0.99 -44.23
CA ASP A 7 17.53 -0.89 -44.25
C ASP A 7 18.22 -1.68 -43.12
N ASP A 8 17.62 -1.75 -41.93
CA ASP A 8 18.17 -2.51 -40.79
C ASP A 8 18.10 -4.03 -41.04
N ILE A 9 17.10 -4.47 -41.82
CA ILE A 9 16.91 -5.87 -42.20
C ILE A 9 17.92 -6.29 -43.28
N GLU A 10 18.13 -5.44 -44.28
CA GLU A 10 19.11 -5.69 -45.35
C GLU A 10 20.53 -5.75 -44.80
N LYS A 11 20.91 -4.79 -43.96
CA LYS A 11 22.21 -4.76 -43.29
C LYS A 11 22.44 -5.97 -42.39
N LEU A 12 21.38 -6.48 -41.73
CA LEU A 12 21.45 -7.71 -40.94
C LEU A 12 21.66 -8.95 -41.84
N LYS A 13 21.03 -9.01 -43.02
CA LYS A 13 21.22 -10.10 -43.98
C LYS A 13 22.65 -10.12 -44.54
N GLU A 14 23.22 -8.97 -44.87
CA GLU A 14 24.62 -8.84 -45.32
C GLU A 14 25.62 -9.23 -44.22
N LEU A 15 25.40 -8.78 -42.98
CA LEU A 15 26.25 -9.11 -41.84
C LEU A 15 26.19 -10.60 -41.50
N ARG A 16 25.04 -11.27 -41.69
CA ARG A 16 24.92 -12.72 -41.49
C ARG A 16 25.74 -13.53 -42.50
N LYS A 17 25.86 -13.04 -43.74
CA LYS A 17 26.67 -13.69 -44.79
C LYS A 17 28.17 -13.48 -44.59
N SER A 18 28.59 -12.31 -44.11
CA SER A 18 30.01 -11.96 -43.99
C SER A 18 30.64 -12.29 -42.63
N ASN A 19 29.92 -12.08 -41.51
CA ASN A 19 30.48 -12.30 -40.16
C ASN A 19 29.38 -12.55 -39.11
N PRO A 20 29.16 -13.80 -38.67
CA PRO A 20 28.05 -14.17 -37.79
C PRO A 20 28.12 -13.51 -36.40
N THR A 21 29.33 -13.24 -35.89
CA THR A 21 29.56 -12.56 -34.61
C THR A 21 29.15 -11.08 -34.65
N LYS A 22 29.47 -10.38 -35.74
CA LYS A 22 29.06 -8.97 -35.96
C LYS A 22 27.54 -8.86 -36.14
N ALA A 23 26.90 -9.81 -36.84
CA ALA A 23 25.45 -9.86 -36.96
C ALA A 23 24.73 -10.01 -35.61
N LYS A 24 25.25 -10.87 -34.72
CA LYS A 24 24.70 -11.06 -33.36
C LYS A 24 24.80 -9.79 -32.52
N ASN A 25 25.92 -9.07 -32.61
CA ASN A 25 26.13 -7.79 -31.92
C ASN A 25 25.22 -6.68 -32.47
N PHE A 26 25.02 -6.63 -33.79
CA PHE A 26 24.10 -5.68 -34.44
C PHE A 26 22.65 -5.91 -33.99
N LEU A 27 22.20 -7.17 -33.95
CA LEU A 27 20.86 -7.52 -33.45
C LEU A 27 20.66 -7.12 -31.98
N LYS A 28 21.69 -7.28 -31.14
CA LYS A 28 21.65 -6.85 -29.72
C LYS A 28 21.53 -5.33 -29.61
N LYS A 29 22.17 -4.57 -30.52
CA LYS A 29 22.09 -3.10 -30.59
C LYS A 29 20.69 -2.63 -31.00
N LEU A 30 20.07 -3.27 -31.99
CA LEU A 30 18.69 -2.98 -32.42
C LEU A 30 17.67 -3.24 -31.30
N LYS A 31 17.77 -4.36 -30.59
CA LYS A 31 16.91 -4.66 -29.43
C LYS A 31 17.03 -3.60 -28.32
N LYS A 32 18.26 -3.12 -28.05
CA LYS A 32 18.50 -2.07 -27.04
C LYS A 32 17.93 -0.70 -27.47
N LYS A 33 17.98 -0.36 -28.77
CA LYS A 33 17.39 0.87 -29.32
C LYS A 33 15.86 0.85 -29.20
N ASN A 34 15.23 -0.27 -29.52
CA ASN A 34 13.77 -0.42 -29.40
C ASN A 34 13.30 -0.41 -27.94
N ALA A 35 14.04 -1.03 -27.02
CA ALA A 35 13.73 -0.94 -25.59
C ALA A 35 13.82 0.50 -25.04
N LYS A 36 14.72 1.33 -25.56
CA LYS A 36 14.81 2.76 -25.20
C LYS A 36 13.63 3.58 -25.74
N LYS A 37 13.23 3.36 -27.00
CA LYS A 37 12.04 4.01 -27.59
C LYS A 37 10.76 3.67 -26.84
N ILE A 38 10.56 2.39 -26.49
CA ILE A 38 9.40 1.96 -25.69
C ILE A 38 9.38 2.66 -24.32
N LYS A 39 10.55 2.83 -23.67
CA LYS A 39 10.65 3.56 -22.40
C LYS A 39 10.40 5.07 -22.53
N GLN A 40 10.73 5.69 -23.67
CA GLN A 40 10.42 7.10 -23.93
C GLN A 40 8.93 7.30 -24.19
N ASN A 41 8.30 6.46 -25.02
CA ASN A 41 6.85 6.54 -25.25
C ASN A 41 6.05 6.32 -23.95
N LYS A 42 6.51 5.42 -23.07
CA LYS A 42 5.89 5.22 -21.74
C LYS A 42 6.09 6.36 -20.76
N LYS A 43 7.08 7.24 -20.98
CA LYS A 43 7.29 8.45 -20.18
C LYS A 43 6.44 9.60 -20.69
N ASN A 44 6.26 9.72 -22.00
CA ASN A 44 5.40 10.74 -22.59
C ASN A 44 3.92 10.46 -22.27
N SER A 45 3.46 9.20 -22.36
CA SER A 45 2.08 8.85 -21.98
C SER A 45 1.76 9.16 -20.52
N THR A 46 2.73 9.02 -19.61
CA THR A 46 2.56 9.37 -18.20
C THR A 46 2.67 10.87 -17.91
N LEU A 47 3.22 11.67 -18.84
CA LEU A 47 3.26 13.13 -18.72
C LEU A 47 1.93 13.73 -19.20
N ASP A 48 1.36 13.17 -20.28
CA ASP A 48 0.05 13.58 -20.80
C ASP A 48 -1.10 13.28 -19.79
N GLU A 49 -1.05 12.13 -19.09
CA GLU A 49 -2.01 11.79 -18.00
C GLU A 49 -1.87 12.68 -16.74
N ILE A 50 -0.71 13.32 -16.53
CA ILE A 50 -0.48 14.24 -15.41
C ILE A 50 -0.98 15.65 -15.77
N GLU A 51 -0.81 16.09 -17.03
CA GLU A 51 -1.28 17.39 -17.49
C GLU A 51 -2.82 17.50 -17.55
N GLU A 52 -3.55 16.42 -17.86
CA GLU A 52 -5.02 16.38 -17.77
C GLU A 52 -5.52 16.49 -16.33
N ASN A 53 -4.92 15.76 -15.38
CA ASN A 53 -5.34 15.83 -13.96
C ASN A 53 -5.03 17.19 -13.31
N THR A 54 -3.94 17.87 -13.69
CA THR A 54 -3.61 19.19 -13.12
C THR A 54 -4.49 20.35 -13.63
N LYS A 55 -5.14 20.19 -14.78
CA LYS A 55 -6.11 21.17 -15.31
C LYS A 55 -7.48 21.05 -14.64
N GLU A 56 -7.86 19.85 -14.19
CA GLU A 56 -9.13 19.61 -13.48
C GLU A 56 -9.09 20.06 -12.01
N GLU A 57 -7.93 20.03 -11.34
CA GLU A 57 -7.82 20.43 -9.94
C GLU A 57 -7.67 21.95 -9.72
N THR A 58 -7.35 22.76 -10.74
CA THR A 58 -7.08 24.20 -10.60
C THR A 58 -8.27 25.12 -10.93
N THR A 59 -9.38 24.61 -11.46
CA THR A 59 -10.56 25.40 -11.83
C THR A 59 -11.67 25.44 -10.77
N ILE A 60 -11.56 24.69 -9.67
CA ILE A 60 -12.67 24.51 -8.71
C ILE A 60 -12.62 25.49 -7.52
N LEU A 61 -11.64 26.39 -7.42
CA LEU A 61 -11.46 27.21 -6.22
C LEU A 61 -11.78 28.70 -6.34
N ASN A 62 -12.32 29.21 -7.45
CA ASN A 62 -12.84 30.57 -7.52
C ASN A 62 -13.97 30.69 -8.56
N ASP A 63 -15.23 30.56 -8.17
CA ASP A 63 -16.34 31.38 -8.69
C ASP A 63 -17.63 31.10 -7.90
N ASP A 64 -18.10 32.11 -7.16
CA ASP A 64 -19.48 32.15 -6.66
C ASP A 64 -20.41 32.34 -7.88
N THR A 65 -20.83 31.24 -8.50
CA THR A 65 -21.79 31.26 -9.60
C THR A 65 -23.21 31.10 -9.06
N TYR A 66 -23.99 32.19 -9.13
CA TYR A 66 -25.43 32.17 -8.95
C TYR A 66 -26.07 31.43 -10.13
N VAL A 67 -26.70 30.28 -9.86
CA VAL A 67 -27.42 29.49 -10.87
C VAL A 67 -28.88 29.95 -10.88
N GLU A 68 -29.26 30.69 -11.91
CA GLU A 68 -30.66 30.99 -12.21
C GLU A 68 -31.29 29.77 -12.91
N TYR A 69 -32.35 29.23 -12.31
CA TYR A 69 -33.05 28.05 -12.83
C TYR A 69 -33.94 28.48 -14.01
N VAL A 70 -33.58 28.04 -15.21
CA VAL A 70 -34.44 28.15 -16.39
C VAL A 70 -35.21 26.85 -16.52
N GLU A 71 -36.54 26.92 -16.42
CA GLU A 71 -37.41 25.78 -16.70
C GLU A 71 -37.30 25.45 -18.20
N GLU A 72 -36.79 24.27 -18.53
CA GLU A 72 -36.83 23.75 -19.90
C GLU A 72 -38.23 23.19 -20.19
N ASP A 73 -38.81 23.64 -21.31
CA ASP A 73 -40.08 23.11 -21.81
C ASP A 73 -39.89 21.63 -22.19
N ILE A 74 -40.57 20.75 -21.46
CA ILE A 74 -40.51 19.30 -21.69
C ILE A 74 -41.28 18.99 -22.98
N ASP A 75 -40.61 18.34 -23.94
CA ASP A 75 -41.24 17.88 -25.19
C ASP A 75 -42.48 17.03 -24.90
N GLU A 76 -43.62 17.44 -25.45
CA GLU A 76 -44.94 16.81 -25.25
C GLU A 76 -44.96 15.33 -25.66
N ALA A 77 -44.15 14.96 -26.66
CA ALA A 77 -43.95 13.59 -27.11
C ALA A 77 -43.22 12.70 -26.07
N LEU A 78 -42.38 13.30 -25.22
CA LEU A 78 -41.73 12.58 -24.13
C LEU A 78 -42.73 12.31 -23.00
N TYR A 79 -43.65 13.24 -22.75
CA TYR A 79 -44.70 13.09 -21.74
C TYR A 79 -45.66 11.94 -22.07
N GLU A 80 -46.07 11.78 -23.33
CA GLU A 80 -46.90 10.66 -23.77
C GLU A 80 -46.22 9.29 -23.52
N ASN A 81 -44.90 9.20 -23.74
CA ASN A 81 -44.14 7.96 -23.53
C ASN A 81 -44.08 7.52 -22.05
N PHE A 82 -44.27 8.46 -21.12
CA PHE A 82 -44.22 8.20 -19.68
C PHE A 82 -45.59 8.28 -18.99
N GLU A 83 -46.67 8.51 -19.73
CA GLU A 83 -48.02 8.68 -19.18
C GLU A 83 -48.49 7.44 -18.40
N ASP A 84 -48.14 6.25 -18.89
CA ASP A 84 -48.45 4.97 -18.22
C ASP A 84 -47.69 4.80 -16.90
N VAL A 85 -46.45 5.31 -16.82
CA VAL A 85 -45.66 5.30 -15.60
C VAL A 85 -46.27 6.27 -14.59
N TYR A 86 -46.64 7.47 -15.02
CA TYR A 86 -47.28 8.46 -14.15
C TYR A 86 -48.64 7.97 -13.63
N LYS A 87 -49.47 7.33 -14.46
CA LYS A 87 -50.75 6.74 -14.02
C LYS A 87 -50.55 5.63 -12.99
N LYS A 88 -49.50 4.82 -13.13
CA LYS A 88 -49.19 3.72 -12.21
C LYS A 88 -48.66 4.19 -10.85
N PHE A 89 -47.97 5.34 -10.82
CA PHE A 89 -47.42 5.92 -9.60
C PHE A 89 -48.28 7.03 -8.98
N LYS A 90 -49.40 7.38 -9.61
CA LYS A 90 -50.36 8.32 -9.02
C LYS A 90 -51.11 7.60 -7.89
N LEU A 91 -50.69 7.84 -6.65
CA LEU A 91 -51.45 7.42 -5.47
C LEU A 91 -52.88 7.95 -5.59
N HIS A 92 -53.85 7.04 -5.54
CA HIS A 92 -55.25 7.41 -5.52
C HIS A 92 -55.59 7.90 -4.11
N SER A 93 -55.40 9.19 -3.84
CA SER A 93 -55.90 9.82 -2.61
C SER A 93 -57.42 9.90 -2.66
N LYS A 94 -58.09 8.80 -2.31
CA LYS A 94 -59.41 8.89 -1.68
C LYS A 94 -59.14 9.15 -0.20
N ASP A 95 -59.19 10.43 0.15
CA ASP A 95 -59.77 10.96 1.38
C ASP A 95 -59.22 12.38 1.55
N GLY A 96 -60.08 13.36 1.30
CA GLY A 96 -59.74 14.77 1.38
C GLY A 96 -59.64 15.22 2.83
N ILE A 97 -58.43 15.53 3.28
CA ILE A 97 -58.17 16.37 4.45
C ILE A 97 -56.98 17.28 4.08
N GLU A 98 -57.24 18.58 3.99
CA GLU A 98 -56.22 19.63 4.03
C GLU A 98 -55.45 19.50 5.34
N ASN A 99 -54.12 19.52 5.31
CA ASN A 99 -53.31 20.13 6.36
C ASN A 99 -51.89 20.44 5.85
N LYS A 100 -51.63 21.74 5.74
CA LYS A 100 -50.29 22.32 5.86
C LYS A 100 -49.75 21.97 7.25
N GLU A 101 -48.42 21.89 7.38
CA GLU A 101 -47.67 21.67 8.64
C GLU A 101 -47.42 20.20 9.03
N PHE A 102 -46.57 19.49 8.27
CA PHE A 102 -45.86 18.31 8.83
C PHE A 102 -44.51 18.00 8.13
N SER A 103 -43.71 19.02 7.81
CA SER A 103 -42.41 18.81 7.13
C SER A 103 -41.20 18.67 8.07
N GLU A 104 -41.38 18.50 9.38
CA GLU A 104 -40.23 18.54 10.31
C GLU A 104 -40.05 17.35 11.28
N GLN A 105 -40.85 16.29 11.19
CA GLN A 105 -40.82 15.22 12.23
C GLN A 105 -40.88 13.77 11.75
N ILE A 106 -40.18 13.40 10.66
CA ILE A 106 -39.96 11.98 10.33
C ILE A 106 -38.45 11.69 10.13
N GLN A 107 -37.68 11.94 11.20
CA GLN A 107 -36.56 11.08 11.55
C GLN A 107 -37.05 10.11 12.63
N LYS A 108 -36.83 8.81 12.41
CA LYS A 108 -37.21 7.65 13.24
C LYS A 108 -38.69 7.27 13.16
N SER A 109 -38.99 6.21 12.44
CA SER A 109 -39.36 4.91 13.02
C SER A 109 -39.94 3.99 11.95
N TYR A 110 -39.55 2.71 12.03
CA TYR A 110 -40.32 1.53 11.60
C TYR A 110 -40.73 1.42 10.12
N PHE A 111 -39.95 0.65 9.36
CA PHE A 111 -40.49 -0.23 8.32
C PHE A 111 -40.82 -1.56 9.00
N GLU A 112 -42.06 -1.71 9.42
CA GLU A 112 -42.68 -3.00 9.75
C GLU A 112 -43.53 -3.36 8.53
N ASP A 113 -43.13 -4.44 7.86
CA ASP A 113 -43.70 -4.93 6.62
C ASP A 113 -45.06 -5.56 6.92
N SER A 114 -46.13 -4.91 6.47
CA SER A 114 -47.51 -5.40 6.58
C SER A 114 -47.83 -6.21 5.32
N GLU A 115 -47.81 -7.54 5.45
CA GLU A 115 -48.50 -8.41 4.51
C GLU A 115 -50.03 -8.33 4.71
N SER A 116 -50.74 -8.21 3.59
CA SER A 116 -52.15 -8.55 3.41
C SER A 116 -52.19 -9.42 2.15
N ASP A 117 -52.28 -10.74 2.29
CA ASP A 117 -53.50 -11.54 2.32
C ASP A 117 -54.31 -11.44 1.00
N ASP A 118 -54.26 -12.49 0.17
CA ASP A 118 -55.48 -13.24 -0.12
C ASP A 118 -55.22 -14.63 -0.73
N ASN A 119 -56.20 -15.49 -0.48
CA ASN A 119 -56.20 -16.95 -0.49
C ASN A 119 -56.15 -17.61 -1.89
N ASP A 120 -55.61 -18.83 -1.97
CA ASP A 120 -56.28 -19.97 -2.62
C ASP A 120 -55.52 -21.30 -2.38
N GLU A 121 -56.31 -22.37 -2.42
CA GLU A 121 -56.19 -23.62 -1.67
C GLU A 121 -55.11 -24.62 -2.13
N GLU A 122 -54.64 -25.40 -1.15
CA GLU A 122 -54.23 -26.82 -1.21
C GLU A 122 -53.72 -27.38 -2.56
N ASP A 123 -52.38 -27.46 -2.76
CA ASP A 123 -51.66 -28.67 -3.25
C ASP A 123 -50.17 -28.50 -3.69
N GLU A 124 -49.41 -27.51 -3.21
CA GLU A 124 -47.99 -27.35 -3.63
C GLU A 124 -46.92 -27.54 -2.53
N HIS A 125 -47.21 -28.32 -1.49
CA HIS A 125 -46.25 -28.59 -0.40
C HIS A 125 -45.02 -29.46 -0.81
N ARG A 126 -44.83 -29.74 -2.11
CA ARG A 126 -43.63 -30.40 -2.67
C ARG A 126 -42.72 -29.50 -3.52
N ASN A 127 -43.12 -28.28 -3.90
CA ASN A 127 -42.34 -27.44 -4.83
C ASN A 127 -41.50 -26.32 -4.18
N SER A 128 -41.77 -25.94 -2.92
CA SER A 128 -40.97 -24.93 -2.21
C SER A 128 -39.50 -25.34 -1.95
N MET A 129 -39.17 -26.63 -2.02
CA MET A 129 -37.78 -27.09 -1.84
C MET A 129 -36.88 -26.88 -3.07
N LYS A 130 -37.43 -26.58 -4.25
CA LYS A 130 -36.68 -26.40 -5.50
C LYS A 130 -36.17 -24.98 -5.73
N TYR A 131 -36.68 -23.98 -4.99
CA TYR A 131 -36.25 -22.58 -5.08
C TYR A 131 -35.24 -22.16 -4.01
N LYS A 132 -34.62 -23.13 -3.31
CA LYS A 132 -33.29 -22.92 -2.73
C LYS A 132 -32.31 -22.73 -3.89
N LYS A 133 -32.34 -21.51 -4.46
CA LYS A 133 -31.37 -20.97 -5.41
C LYS A 133 -30.02 -21.60 -5.09
N ASN A 134 -29.39 -22.19 -6.10
CA ASN A 134 -28.02 -22.69 -6.00
C ASN A 134 -27.09 -21.52 -5.67
N ILE A 135 -27.04 -21.14 -4.39
CA ILE A 135 -26.19 -20.09 -3.85
C ILE A 135 -24.77 -20.53 -4.16
N SER A 136 -24.06 -19.73 -4.95
CA SER A 136 -22.67 -19.95 -5.29
C SER A 136 -21.85 -20.27 -4.04
N LYS A 137 -20.84 -21.13 -4.18
CA LYS A 137 -19.91 -21.45 -3.07
C LYS A 137 -19.32 -20.17 -2.44
N LYS A 138 -19.15 -19.11 -3.25
CA LYS A 138 -18.70 -17.79 -2.81
C LYS A 138 -19.72 -17.09 -1.90
N THR A 139 -21.00 -17.09 -2.27
CA THR A 139 -22.05 -16.46 -1.48
C THR A 139 -22.36 -17.25 -0.21
N LYS A 140 -22.30 -18.59 -0.23
CA LYS A 140 -22.35 -19.41 1.00
C LYS A 140 -21.21 -19.07 1.97
N LYS A 141 -19.99 -18.88 1.45
CA LYS A 141 -18.83 -18.49 2.28
C LYS A 141 -18.99 -17.08 2.86
N LEU A 142 -19.58 -16.15 2.10
CA LEU A 142 -19.83 -14.79 2.59
C LEU A 142 -20.89 -14.78 3.71
N LEU A 143 -21.99 -15.52 3.54
CA LEU A 143 -23.02 -15.68 4.58
C LEU A 143 -22.48 -16.31 5.88
N LYS A 144 -21.47 -17.18 5.77
CA LYS A 144 -20.80 -17.77 6.95
C LYS A 144 -19.90 -16.77 7.69
N ARG A 145 -19.44 -15.70 7.04
CA ARG A 145 -18.51 -14.75 7.66
C ARG A 145 -19.25 -13.87 8.67
N PRO A 146 -18.81 -13.80 9.93
CA PRO A 146 -19.41 -12.89 10.90
C PRO A 146 -19.07 -11.44 10.55
N SER A 147 -19.97 -10.52 10.93
CA SER A 147 -19.67 -9.08 10.92
C SER A 147 -18.56 -8.76 11.93
N VAL A 148 -17.79 -7.71 11.65
CA VAL A 148 -16.74 -7.21 12.57
C VAL A 148 -17.34 -6.89 13.95
N MET A 149 -18.56 -6.36 13.99
CA MET A 149 -19.24 -6.02 15.25
C MET A 149 -19.44 -7.26 16.14
N LYS A 150 -19.89 -8.37 15.53
CA LYS A 150 -20.10 -9.65 16.22
C LYS A 150 -18.80 -10.19 16.83
N LEU A 151 -17.67 -9.99 16.14
CA LEU A 151 -16.35 -10.39 16.65
C LEU A 151 -15.87 -9.49 17.78
N LYS A 152 -16.15 -8.18 17.71
CA LYS A 152 -15.84 -7.24 18.79
C LYS A 152 -16.67 -7.51 20.04
N GLU A 153 -17.94 -7.87 19.88
CA GLU A 153 -18.82 -8.27 20.98
C GLU A 153 -18.30 -9.53 21.69
N PHE A 154 -17.79 -10.51 20.94
CA PHE A 154 -17.21 -11.73 21.51
C PHE A 154 -15.83 -11.52 22.18
N ALA A 155 -15.03 -10.59 21.68
CA ALA A 155 -13.64 -10.43 22.10
C ALA A 155 -13.53 -9.79 23.49
N PRO A 156 -12.71 -10.34 24.42
CA PRO A 156 -12.42 -9.67 25.69
C PRO A 156 -11.61 -8.38 25.51
N LYS A 157 -10.90 -8.25 24.38
CA LYS A 157 -10.16 -7.04 23.96
C LYS A 157 -10.61 -6.64 22.55
N PRO A 158 -11.72 -5.90 22.41
CA PRO A 158 -12.29 -5.55 21.10
C PRO A 158 -11.39 -4.65 20.26
N GLU A 159 -10.44 -3.95 20.88
CA GLU A 159 -9.44 -3.10 20.20
C GLU A 159 -8.49 -3.90 19.29
N LEU A 160 -8.24 -5.17 19.63
CA LEU A 160 -7.36 -6.02 18.84
C LEU A 160 -8.04 -6.60 17.59
N VAL A 161 -9.37 -6.50 17.48
CA VAL A 161 -10.12 -7.06 16.35
C VAL A 161 -10.00 -6.14 15.14
N GLU A 162 -9.49 -6.68 14.05
CA GLU A 162 -9.23 -5.96 12.80
C GLU A 162 -10.23 -6.41 11.71
N VAL A 163 -10.39 -5.59 10.67
CA VAL A 163 -11.41 -5.81 9.63
C VAL A 163 -11.21 -7.13 8.88
N TRP A 164 -9.95 -7.53 8.68
CA TRP A 164 -9.59 -8.76 7.97
C TRP A 164 -9.84 -10.03 8.79
N ASP A 165 -10.02 -9.95 10.10
CA ASP A 165 -10.24 -11.10 10.98
C ASP A 165 -11.53 -11.87 10.61
N THR A 166 -12.51 -11.16 10.03
CA THR A 166 -13.76 -11.74 9.49
C THR A 166 -13.55 -12.75 8.36
N THR A 167 -12.41 -12.66 7.67
CA THR A 167 -12.14 -13.48 6.48
C THR A 167 -11.40 -14.79 6.79
N SER A 168 -10.95 -14.96 8.03
CA SER A 168 -10.26 -16.13 8.55
C SER A 168 -11.09 -17.41 8.43
N SER A 169 -10.43 -18.58 8.44
CA SER A 169 -11.13 -19.88 8.38
C SER A 169 -12.03 -20.11 9.59
N ASP A 170 -11.54 -19.73 10.77
CA ASP A 170 -12.27 -19.67 12.03
C ASP A 170 -12.04 -18.30 12.70
N PRO A 171 -12.95 -17.34 12.49
CA PRO A 171 -12.80 -15.98 13.03
C PRO A 171 -12.83 -15.91 14.56
N TYR A 172 -13.67 -16.71 15.23
CA TYR A 172 -13.82 -16.66 16.69
C TYR A 172 -12.58 -17.23 17.38
N PHE A 173 -12.09 -18.38 16.93
CA PHE A 173 -10.86 -18.98 17.46
C PHE A 173 -9.64 -18.10 17.21
N TYR A 174 -9.55 -17.49 16.03
CA TYR A 174 -8.46 -16.57 15.69
C TYR A 174 -8.43 -15.36 16.64
N VAL A 175 -9.58 -14.72 16.87
CA VAL A 175 -9.71 -13.58 17.80
C VAL A 175 -9.37 -14.01 19.23
N TRP A 176 -9.77 -15.22 19.64
CA TRP A 176 -9.41 -15.77 20.95
C TRP A 176 -7.89 -15.87 21.13
N ILE A 177 -7.15 -16.42 20.16
CA ILE A 177 -5.67 -16.47 20.18
C ILE A 177 -5.07 -15.06 20.23
N LYS A 178 -5.60 -14.15 19.42
CA LYS A 178 -5.13 -12.76 19.35
C LYS A 178 -5.26 -12.04 20.69
N CYS A 179 -6.30 -12.35 21.45
CA CYS A 179 -6.58 -11.75 22.76
C CYS A 179 -5.80 -12.37 23.93
N LEU A 180 -5.08 -13.48 23.72
CA LEU A 180 -4.31 -14.15 24.77
C LEU A 180 -3.28 -13.20 25.41
N LYS A 181 -3.00 -13.44 26.70
CA LYS A 181 -2.01 -12.67 27.43
C LYS A 181 -0.63 -12.87 26.80
N ASN A 182 0.11 -11.76 26.63
CA ASN A 182 1.44 -11.73 26.03
C ASN A 182 1.50 -12.22 24.57
N SER A 183 0.36 -12.31 23.88
CA SER A 183 0.32 -12.50 22.43
C SER A 183 0.82 -11.23 21.73
N ILE A 184 1.70 -11.40 20.74
CA ILE A 184 2.28 -10.31 19.97
C ILE A 184 1.57 -10.29 18.61
N PRO A 185 0.97 -9.15 18.20
CA PRO A 185 0.27 -9.07 16.93
C PRO A 185 1.24 -9.23 15.75
N VAL A 186 0.69 -9.66 14.61
CA VAL A 186 1.44 -9.75 13.35
C VAL A 186 1.87 -8.34 12.92
N PRO A 187 3.13 -8.14 12.48
CA PRO A 187 3.61 -6.83 12.05
C PRO A 187 2.80 -6.28 10.86
N GLN A 188 2.35 -5.02 10.93
CA GLN A 188 1.44 -4.38 9.96
C GLN A 188 1.90 -4.42 8.49
N GLN A 189 3.18 -4.69 8.21
CA GLN A 189 3.72 -4.70 6.86
C GLN A 189 3.24 -5.89 6.02
N TRP A 190 2.65 -6.92 6.63
CA TRP A 190 2.17 -8.11 5.91
C TRP A 190 1.14 -7.76 4.82
N CYS A 191 0.33 -6.72 5.02
CA CYS A 191 -0.70 -6.29 4.08
C CYS A 191 -0.23 -5.15 3.15
N GLN A 192 1.01 -4.69 3.28
CA GLN A 192 1.55 -3.63 2.44
C GLN A 192 2.00 -4.16 1.08
N LYS A 193 1.70 -3.42 0.01
CA LYS A 193 2.15 -3.77 -1.35
C LYS A 193 3.65 -3.60 -1.55
N ARG A 194 4.30 -2.77 -0.73
CA ARG A 194 5.73 -2.46 -0.81
C ARG A 194 6.55 -3.53 -0.10
N LYS A 195 7.78 -3.76 -0.57
CA LYS A 195 8.73 -4.62 0.17
C LYS A 195 9.11 -3.93 1.49
N TYR A 196 9.32 -4.73 2.54
CA TYR A 196 9.45 -4.30 3.93
C TYR A 196 10.36 -3.07 4.22
N LEU A 197 11.48 -2.88 3.50
CA LEU A 197 12.41 -1.75 3.69
C LEU A 197 12.50 -0.80 2.49
N HIS A 198 11.49 -0.82 1.59
CA HIS A 198 11.58 -0.07 0.34
C HIS A 198 11.40 1.45 0.52
N GLY A 199 10.67 1.89 1.55
CA GLY A 199 10.48 3.30 1.89
C GLY A 199 11.74 3.99 2.41
N LYS A 200 12.75 3.24 2.89
CA LYS A 200 14.07 3.77 3.26
C LYS A 200 14.94 4.18 2.07
N ARG A 201 14.52 3.89 0.84
CA ARG A 201 15.29 4.28 -0.35
C ARG A 201 15.26 5.81 -0.51
N GLY A 202 16.42 6.45 -0.37
CA GLY A 202 16.58 7.90 -0.48
C GLY A 202 16.82 8.59 0.86
N ILE A 203 16.66 7.89 1.97
CA ILE A 203 17.07 8.38 3.28
C ILE A 203 18.52 7.95 3.53
N GLU A 204 19.40 8.92 3.75
CA GLU A 204 20.80 8.62 4.06
C GLU A 204 20.92 8.01 5.44
N LYS A 205 21.49 6.80 5.50
CA LYS A 205 21.76 6.12 6.76
C LYS A 205 23.01 6.70 7.39
N ILE A 206 22.89 7.20 8.62
CA ILE A 206 24.02 7.65 9.42
C ILE A 206 25.04 6.49 9.55
N PRO A 207 26.35 6.76 9.38
CA PRO A 207 27.38 5.74 9.60
C PRO A 207 27.32 5.20 11.02
N TYR A 208 27.82 3.98 11.20
CA TYR A 208 27.82 3.37 12.53
C TYR A 208 28.65 4.19 13.51
N ARG A 209 28.04 4.57 14.64
CA ARG A 209 28.72 5.24 15.74
C ARG A 209 29.11 4.22 16.80
N LEU A 210 30.38 4.23 17.19
CA LEU A 210 30.88 3.37 18.26
C LEU A 210 30.23 3.73 19.60
N PRO A 211 30.02 2.75 20.50
CA PRO A 211 29.67 3.05 21.88
C PRO A 211 30.72 3.96 22.53
N PRO A 212 30.33 4.87 23.46
CA PRO A 212 31.24 5.87 24.04
C PRO A 212 32.52 5.26 24.61
N TYR A 213 32.41 4.20 25.42
CA TYR A 213 33.56 3.53 26.04
C TYR A 213 34.55 2.91 25.04
N ILE A 214 34.11 2.56 23.82
CA ILE A 214 35.01 2.11 22.74
C ILE A 214 35.56 3.32 21.97
N GLN A 215 34.73 4.35 21.76
CA GLN A 215 35.14 5.58 21.09
C GLN A 215 36.27 6.29 21.87
N ASP A 216 36.23 6.25 23.20
CA ASP A 216 37.21 6.87 24.10
C ASP A 216 38.60 6.23 24.01
N THR A 217 38.71 5.01 23.48
CA THR A 217 40.03 4.40 23.14
C THR A 217 40.74 5.09 21.97
N LYS A 218 40.06 6.05 21.31
CA LYS A 218 40.53 6.79 20.12
C LYS A 218 40.88 5.91 18.91
N ILE A 219 40.46 4.64 18.92
CA ILE A 219 40.67 3.72 17.79
C ILE A 219 40.07 4.25 16.48
N SER A 220 38.95 4.98 16.54
CA SER A 220 38.31 5.57 15.37
C SER A 220 39.21 6.61 14.71
N GLU A 221 39.83 7.48 15.51
CA GLU A 221 40.72 8.55 15.04
C GLU A 221 42.00 7.98 14.45
N ILE A 222 42.61 6.99 15.13
CA ILE A 222 43.82 6.31 14.65
C ILE A 222 43.55 5.62 13.31
N ARG A 223 42.45 4.89 13.19
CA ARG A 223 42.08 4.22 11.92
C ARG A 223 41.76 5.22 10.81
N GLN A 224 41.12 6.32 11.14
CA GLN A 224 40.82 7.38 10.17
C GLN A 224 42.11 8.04 9.67
N ALA A 225 43.03 8.40 10.56
CA ALA A 225 44.33 8.96 10.19
C ALA A 225 45.15 8.01 9.31
N ILE A 226 45.10 6.70 9.56
CA ILE A 226 45.77 5.70 8.71
C ILE A 226 45.12 5.63 7.34
N LYS A 227 43.79 5.64 7.28
CA LYS A 227 43.05 5.61 6.01
C LYS A 227 43.36 6.85 5.17
N GLU A 228 43.35 8.03 5.77
CA GLU A 228 43.70 9.29 5.11
C GLU A 228 45.16 9.26 4.61
N LYS A 229 46.07 8.75 5.43
CA LYS A 229 47.48 8.54 5.03
C LYS A 229 47.61 7.53 3.88
N GLU A 230 46.79 6.49 3.82
CA GLU A 230 46.78 5.53 2.71
C GLU A 230 46.16 6.07 1.43
N GLU A 231 45.17 6.96 1.54
CA GLU A 231 44.58 7.66 0.39
C GLU A 231 45.58 8.66 -0.22
N GLN A 232 46.39 9.33 0.61
CA GLN A 232 47.45 10.24 0.15
C GLN A 232 48.66 9.53 -0.49
N LYS A 233 48.87 8.23 -0.23
CA LYS A 233 50.00 7.48 -0.78
C LYS A 233 49.83 7.21 -2.28
N SER A 234 50.88 7.50 -3.05
CA SER A 234 50.99 7.11 -4.46
C SER A 234 51.02 5.58 -4.64
N LEU A 235 50.60 5.09 -5.82
CA LEU A 235 50.64 3.67 -6.18
C LEU A 235 52.03 3.05 -6.03
N LYS A 236 53.10 3.81 -6.35
CA LYS A 236 54.49 3.38 -6.15
C LYS A 236 54.80 3.14 -4.67
N GLN A 237 54.33 4.03 -3.80
CA GLN A 237 54.53 3.94 -2.35
C GLN A 237 53.73 2.76 -1.76
N LYS A 238 52.50 2.54 -2.23
CA LYS A 238 51.70 1.35 -1.88
C LYS A 238 52.41 0.04 -2.26
N MET A 239 53.06 -0.01 -3.43
CA MET A 239 53.83 -1.18 -3.87
C MET A 239 55.08 -1.42 -3.00
N ARG A 240 55.75 -0.35 -2.56
CA ARG A 240 56.91 -0.44 -1.65
C ARG A 240 56.50 -0.92 -0.25
N ASP A 241 55.44 -0.34 0.30
CA ASP A 241 54.91 -0.69 1.63
C ASP A 241 54.42 -2.15 1.67
N ARG A 242 53.97 -2.71 0.54
CA ARG A 242 53.61 -4.14 0.43
C ARG A 242 54.81 -5.07 0.62
N VAL A 243 55.98 -4.69 0.08
CA VAL A 243 57.21 -5.51 0.19
C VAL A 243 57.92 -5.28 1.53
N ARG A 244 57.81 -4.07 2.08
CA ARG A 244 58.40 -3.69 3.38
C ARG A 244 57.37 -2.96 4.24
N PRO A 245 56.50 -3.70 4.96
CA PRO A 245 55.48 -3.09 5.80
C PRO A 245 56.13 -2.37 6.99
N LYS A 246 55.56 -1.22 7.36
CA LYS A 246 55.89 -0.54 8.61
C LYS A 246 54.97 -1.11 9.70
N LEU A 247 55.56 -1.86 10.63
CA LEU A 247 54.86 -2.39 11.81
C LEU A 247 54.55 -1.24 12.80
N HIS A 248 53.60 -1.46 13.72
CA HIS A 248 53.21 -0.52 14.80
C HIS A 248 52.48 0.76 14.35
N THR A 249 51.67 0.70 13.30
CA THR A 249 50.85 1.85 12.86
C THR A 249 49.60 2.09 13.71
N MET A 250 49.09 1.06 14.40
CA MET A 250 47.89 1.07 15.25
C MET A 250 48.19 0.58 16.65
N ASP A 251 49.29 1.04 17.24
CA ASP A 251 49.65 0.60 18.59
C ASP A 251 48.76 1.32 19.62
N ILE A 252 48.00 0.53 20.38
CA ILE A 252 47.13 1.00 21.45
C ILE A 252 47.49 0.18 22.67
N ASP A 253 47.68 0.86 23.79
CA ASP A 253 48.01 0.22 25.04
C ASP A 253 46.96 -0.82 25.45
N TYR A 254 47.44 -2.00 25.81
CA TYR A 254 46.60 -3.14 26.19
C TYR A 254 45.73 -2.81 27.41
N GLN A 255 46.28 -2.10 28.40
CA GLN A 255 45.53 -1.75 29.60
C GLN A 255 44.34 -0.86 29.29
N THR A 256 44.52 0.07 28.34
CA THR A 256 43.44 0.94 27.86
C THR A 256 42.29 0.13 27.22
N LEU A 257 42.62 -0.89 26.42
CA LEU A 257 41.62 -1.78 25.82
C LEU A 257 40.92 -2.65 26.88
N HIS A 258 41.70 -3.19 27.82
CA HIS A 258 41.16 -3.97 28.94
C HIS A 258 40.15 -3.15 29.74
N ASP A 259 40.53 -1.94 30.17
CA ASP A 259 39.67 -1.07 30.96
C ASP A 259 38.40 -0.64 30.19
N ALA A 260 38.50 -0.43 28.87
CA ALA A 260 37.33 -0.10 28.05
C ALA A 260 36.24 -1.19 28.08
N PHE A 261 36.62 -2.47 28.06
CA PHE A 261 35.67 -3.58 28.05
C PHE A 261 35.25 -4.06 29.43
N PHE A 262 36.13 -3.95 30.44
CA PHE A 262 35.86 -4.51 31.77
C PHE A 262 35.46 -3.46 32.81
N LYS A 263 35.96 -2.22 32.69
CA LYS A 263 35.72 -1.15 33.67
C LYS A 263 34.68 -0.13 33.19
N TYR A 264 34.76 0.30 31.94
CA TYR A 264 33.92 1.37 31.40
C TYR A 264 32.76 0.86 30.52
N ALA A 265 32.65 -0.44 30.29
CA ALA A 265 31.59 -1.00 29.47
C ALA A 265 30.20 -0.76 30.06
N THR A 266 29.33 -0.14 29.26
CA THR A 266 27.95 0.16 29.65
C THR A 266 26.95 -0.72 28.91
N LYS A 267 25.91 -1.18 29.60
CA LYS A 267 24.83 -1.94 28.98
C LYS A 267 24.12 -1.12 27.89
N PRO A 268 23.97 -1.65 26.65
CA PRO A 268 23.29 -0.92 25.59
C PRO A 268 21.79 -0.78 25.86
N LYS A 269 21.15 0.16 25.17
CA LYS A 269 19.69 0.34 25.21
C LYS A 269 19.02 -0.88 24.59
N LEU A 270 18.40 -1.70 25.41
CA LEU A 270 17.62 -2.86 24.98
C LEU A 270 16.19 -2.47 24.64
N VAL A 271 15.53 -3.37 23.92
CA VAL A 271 14.14 -3.29 23.48
C VAL A 271 13.27 -4.07 24.45
N LYS A 272 12.05 -3.60 24.74
CA LYS A 272 11.14 -4.29 25.67
C LYS A 272 10.47 -5.50 25.02
N PHE A 273 9.89 -6.36 25.85
CA PHE A 273 9.01 -7.43 25.36
C PHE A 273 7.87 -6.84 24.51
N ALA A 274 7.51 -7.52 23.43
CA ALA A 274 6.51 -7.12 22.43
C ALA A 274 6.83 -5.86 21.58
N GLU A 275 8.00 -5.22 21.74
CA GLU A 275 8.40 -4.13 20.85
C GLU A 275 8.97 -4.66 19.52
N VAL A 276 8.12 -4.69 18.48
CA VAL A 276 8.50 -5.14 17.13
C VAL A 276 9.11 -3.99 16.32
N TYR A 277 10.14 -4.26 15.50
CA TYR A 277 10.68 -3.27 14.57
C TYR A 277 9.76 -3.09 13.36
N TYR A 278 9.58 -1.84 12.93
CA TYR A 278 8.89 -1.50 11.69
C TYR A 278 9.63 -0.39 10.97
N GLU A 279 9.41 -0.31 9.65
CA GLU A 279 9.94 0.76 8.84
C GLU A 279 9.47 2.13 9.38
N GLY A 280 10.41 2.96 9.82
CA GLY A 280 10.10 4.29 10.38
C GLY A 280 10.21 4.37 11.90
N LYS A 281 10.32 3.23 12.60
CA LYS A 281 10.44 3.17 14.07
C LYS A 281 11.61 4.01 14.63
N GLU A 282 12.68 4.18 13.88
CA GLU A 282 13.83 4.99 14.31
C GLU A 282 13.60 6.51 14.24
N PHE A 283 12.60 6.97 13.48
CA PHE A 283 12.26 8.39 13.35
C PHE A 283 11.21 8.84 14.36
N GLU A 284 10.63 7.90 15.09
CA GLU A 284 9.64 8.22 16.11
C GLU A 284 10.29 8.90 17.30
N LEU A 285 9.82 10.11 17.60
CA LEU A 285 10.23 10.83 18.79
C LEU A 285 9.75 10.06 20.02
N LYS A 286 10.70 9.48 20.75
CA LYS A 286 10.42 8.89 22.06
C LYS A 286 9.99 10.02 23.00
N LYS A 287 8.69 10.14 23.26
CA LYS A 287 8.18 11.01 24.33
C LYS A 287 8.87 10.59 25.63
N LYS A 288 9.67 11.47 26.22
CA LYS A 288 10.15 11.26 27.59
C LYS A 288 8.89 11.19 28.46
N LYS A 289 8.70 10.07 29.16
CA LYS A 289 7.72 10.03 30.24
C LYS A 289 8.16 11.08 31.26
N ILE A 290 7.31 12.09 31.46
CA ILE A 290 7.38 12.98 32.61
C ILE A 290 7.00 12.16 33.84
#